data_AF-A0A953M529-F1
#
_entry.id   AF-A0A953M529-F1
#
_cell.length_a   1.000
_cell.length_b   1.000
_cell.length_c   1.000
_cell.angle_alpha   90.00
_cell.angle_beta   90.00
_cell.angle_gamma   90.00
#
_symmetry.space_group_name_H-M   'P 1'
#
loop_
_entity.id
_entity.type
_entity.pdbx_description
1 polymer ?
#
loop_
_entity_poly.entity_id
_entity_poly.type
_entity_poly.pdbx_seq_one_letter_code
_entity_poly.pdbx_strand_id
1 'polypeptide(L)' 'MEHARIAFVRYLNTRPLVEGLGSIRGVELVAAAPSHIAGMVRSGDVDVGLASIVDAVGAGEPLAVLPVGVIGCDGPTMT' A
#
# COMPACT_ATOMS: atom_id res chain seq x y z
N MET A 1 11.07 18.83 0.15
CA MET A 1 10.19 17.75 0.65
C MET A 1 10.65 16.49 -0.03
N GLU A 2 11.05 15.49 0.74
CA GLU A 2 11.53 14.20 0.21
C GLU A 2 10.45 13.56 -0.66
N HIS A 3 10.88 13.03 -1.79
CA HIS A 3 10.05 12.35 -2.76
C HIS A 3 9.66 10.96 -2.21
N ALA A 4 8.37 10.61 -2.23
CA ALA A 4 7.87 9.35 -1.69
C ALA A 4 7.29 8.46 -2.79
N ARG A 5 7.78 7.23 -2.89
CA ARG A 5 7.31 6.18 -3.80
C ARG A 5 6.32 5.30 -3.06
N ILE A 6 5.07 5.28 -3.51
CA ILE A 6 3.98 4.55 -2.86
C ILE A 6 3.45 3.48 -3.80
N ALA A 7 3.61 2.21 -3.41
CA ALA A 7 3.03 1.10 -4.13
C ALA A 7 1.54 0.93 -3.83
N PHE A 8 0.73 0.69 -4.87
CA PHE A 8 -0.72 0.52 -4.74
C PHE A 8 -1.27 -0.59 -5.63
N VAL A 9 -2.43 -1.12 -5.24
CA VAL A 9 -3.20 -2.09 -6.02
C VAL A 9 -4.23 -1.39 -6.90
N ARG A 10 -4.44 -1.88 -8.14
CA ARG A 10 -5.42 -1.33 -9.09
C ARG A 10 -6.81 -1.94 -8.91
N TYR A 11 -7.37 -1.81 -7.72
CA TYR A 11 -8.72 -2.25 -7.41
C TYR A 11 -9.68 -1.06 -7.26
N LEU A 12 -10.97 -1.30 -7.45
CA LEU A 12 -11.96 -0.22 -7.39
C LEU A 12 -12.01 0.42 -6.00
N ASN A 13 -11.82 -0.38 -4.94
CA ASN A 13 -11.83 0.07 -3.55
C ASN A 13 -10.67 1.02 -3.19
N THR A 14 -9.57 1.04 -3.97
CA THR A 14 -8.44 1.94 -3.74
C THR A 14 -8.49 3.21 -4.60
N ARG A 15 -9.38 3.28 -5.60
CA ARG A 15 -9.43 4.41 -6.55
C ARG A 15 -9.50 5.80 -5.86
N PRO A 16 -10.38 6.04 -4.87
CA PRO A 16 -10.45 7.36 -4.22
C PRO A 16 -9.13 7.76 -3.54
N LEU A 17 -8.45 6.79 -2.91
CA LEU A 17 -7.16 7.02 -2.25
C LEU A 17 -6.05 7.31 -3.29
N VAL A 18 -6.00 6.55 -4.37
CA VAL A 18 -5.01 6.69 -5.45
C VAL A 18 -5.14 8.05 -6.13
N GLU A 19 -6.37 8.49 -6.44
CA GLU A 19 -6.63 9.81 -7.02
C GLU A 19 -6.21 10.94 -6.07
N GLY A 20 -6.50 10.80 -4.76
CA GLY A 20 -6.08 11.74 -3.74
C GLY A 20 -4.56 11.84 -3.63
N LEU A 21 -3.86 10.71 -3.52
CA LEU A 21 -2.40 10.65 -3.43
C LEU A 21 -1.71 11.20 -4.69
N GLY A 22 -2.25 10.91 -5.87
CA GLY A 22 -1.69 11.37 -7.15
C GLY A 22 -1.75 12.89 -7.33
N SER A 23 -2.56 13.60 -6.54
CA SER A 23 -2.62 15.07 -6.54
C SER A 23 -1.52 15.73 -5.67
N ILE A 24 -0.79 14.96 -4.87
CA ILE A 24 0.21 15.46 -3.93
C ILE A 24 1.57 15.61 -4.63
N ARG A 25 2.16 16.81 -4.58
CA ARG A 25 3.51 17.04 -5.11
C ARG A 25 4.55 16.23 -4.35
N GLY A 26 5.42 15.53 -5.09
CA GLY A 26 6.49 14.71 -4.53
C GLY A 26 6.06 13.28 -4.19
N VAL A 27 4.84 12.86 -4.56
CA VAL A 27 4.40 11.47 -4.49
C VAL A 27 4.50 10.84 -5.87
N GLU A 28 5.21 9.71 -5.95
CA GLU A 28 5.21 8.80 -7.10
C GLU A 28 4.36 7.58 -6.77
N LEU A 29 3.42 7.23 -7.64
CA LEU A 29 2.55 6.07 -7.46
C LEU A 29 3.00 4.91 -8.34
N VAL A 30 3.28 3.76 -7.72
CA VAL A 30 3.76 2.55 -8.40
C VAL A 30 2.67 1.48 -8.34
N ALA A 31 2.07 1.16 -9.49
CA ALA A 31 1.05 0.11 -9.56
C ALA A 31 1.70 -1.28 -9.47
N ALA A 32 1.21 -2.13 -8.57
CA ALA A 32 1.70 -3.50 -8.41
C ALA A 32 0.57 -4.48 -8.03
N ALA A 33 0.80 -5.77 -8.25
CA ALA A 33 -0.06 -6.81 -7.70
C ALA A 33 0.11 -6.88 -6.17
N PRO A 34 -0.94 -7.20 -5.39
CA PRO A 34 -0.87 -7.26 -3.93
C PRO A 34 0.30 -8.10 -3.42
N SER A 35 0.55 -9.25 -4.05
CA SER A 35 1.62 -10.19 -3.68
C SER A 35 3.04 -9.65 -3.85
N HIS A 36 3.24 -8.55 -4.57
CA HIS A 36 4.57 -7.96 -4.77
C HIS A 36 4.86 -6.80 -3.83
N ILE A 37 3.82 -6.13 -3.30
CA ILE A 37 3.97 -4.85 -2.61
C ILE A 37 4.84 -4.98 -1.35
N ALA A 38 4.62 -6.01 -0.53
CA ALA A 38 5.44 -6.23 0.66
C ALA A 38 6.92 -6.49 0.33
N GLY A 39 7.18 -7.20 -0.77
CA GLY A 39 8.55 -7.42 -1.27
C GLY A 39 9.21 -6.12 -1.71
N MET A 40 8.48 -5.26 -2.44
CA MET A 40 8.97 -3.97 -2.92
C MET A 40 9.30 -3.00 -1.77
N VAL A 41 8.53 -3.04 -0.68
CA VAL A 41 8.84 -2.24 0.52
C VAL A 41 10.11 -2.76 1.21
N ARG A 42 10.25 -4.09 1.35
CA ARG A 42 11.44 -4.71 1.96
C ARG A 42 12.72 -4.46 1.16
N SER A 43 12.64 -4.49 -0.17
CA SER A 43 13.80 -4.22 -1.05
C SER A 43 14.17 -2.74 -1.14
N GLY A 44 13.30 -1.83 -0.69
CA GLY A 44 13.47 -0.39 -0.86
C GLY A 44 13.16 0.11 -2.27
N ASP A 45 12.51 -0.71 -3.12
CA ASP A 45 12.00 -0.29 -4.42
C ASP A 45 10.90 0.77 -4.29
N VAL A 46 10.17 0.75 -3.17
CA VAL A 46 9.22 1.77 -2.75
C VAL A 46 9.35 2.05 -1.25
N ASP A 47 8.87 3.21 -0.82
CA ASP A 47 8.99 3.65 0.57
C ASP A 47 7.78 3.21 1.42
N VAL A 48 6.60 3.14 0.80
CA VAL A 48 5.34 2.73 1.43
C VAL A 48 4.53 1.89 0.45
N GLY A 49 3.67 0.98 0.93
CA GLY A 49 2.79 0.20 0.06
C GLY A 49 1.45 -0.19 0.69
N LEU A 50 0.41 -0.31 -0.13
CA LEU A 50 -0.86 -0.94 0.25
C LEU A 50 -0.70 -2.46 0.29
N ALA A 51 -0.05 -2.97 1.32
CA ALA A 51 0.20 -4.40 1.54
C ALA A 51 -0.99 -5.13 2.17
N SER A 52 -1.05 -6.45 2.01
CA SER A 52 -2.02 -7.28 2.71
C SER A 52 -1.70 -7.33 4.20
N ILE A 53 -2.74 -7.44 5.06
CA ILE A 53 -2.53 -7.67 6.49
C ILE A 53 -1.77 -8.97 6.74
N VAL A 54 -1.91 -9.96 5.86
CA VAL A 54 -1.16 -11.23 5.91
C VAL A 54 0.35 -10.98 5.80
N ASP A 55 0.78 -10.04 4.96
CA ASP A 55 2.20 -9.73 4.80
C ASP A 55 2.77 -8.99 6.02
N ALA A 56 1.94 -8.20 6.70
CA ALA A 56 2.32 -7.45 7.89
C ALA A 56 2.46 -8.34 9.14
N VAL A 57 1.69 -9.42 9.23
CA VAL A 57 1.71 -10.36 10.37
C VAL A 57 2.45 -11.67 10.09
N GLY A 58 2.78 -11.92 8.81
CA GLY A 58 3.39 -13.16 8.34
C GLY A 58 4.89 -13.28 8.66
N ALA A 59 5.47 -14.44 8.30
CA ALA A 59 6.89 -14.68 8.45
C ALA A 59 7.71 -13.89 7.41
N GLY A 60 8.65 -13.07 7.85
CA GLY A 60 9.53 -12.27 6.99
C GLY A 60 10.18 -11.11 7.75
N GLU A 61 10.92 -10.27 7.03
CA GLU A 61 11.39 -9.00 7.61
C GLU A 61 10.18 -8.16 8.07
N PRO A 62 10.21 -7.62 9.31
CA PRO A 62 9.10 -6.88 9.86
C PRO A 62 8.76 -5.64 9.03
N LEU A 63 7.49 -5.47 8.73
CA LEU A 63 6.94 -4.24 8.16
C LEU A 63 6.34 -3.39 9.29
N ALA A 64 6.51 -2.07 9.21
CA ALA A 64 5.83 -1.14 10.10
C ALA A 64 4.48 -0.72 9.49
N VAL A 65 3.40 -0.85 10.26
CA VAL A 65 2.07 -0.39 9.84
C VAL A 65 1.95 1.11 10.14
N LEU A 66 1.58 1.89 9.12
CA LEU A 66 1.31 3.31 9.29
C LEU A 66 -0.09 3.52 9.90
N PRO A 67 -0.24 4.31 10.98
CA PRO A 67 -1.52 4.54 11.66
C PRO A 67 -2.39 5.56 10.91
N VAL A 68 -2.59 5.36 9.61
CA VAL A 68 -3.29 6.28 8.70
C VAL A 68 -4.57 5.67 8.11
N GLY A 69 -5.01 4.54 8.65
CA GLY A 69 -6.16 3.77 8.17
C GLY A 69 -5.75 2.58 7.29
N VAL A 70 -6.71 1.67 7.10
CA VAL A 70 -6.55 0.45 6.30
C VAL A 70 -7.71 0.31 5.33
N ILE A 71 -7.50 -0.42 4.23
CA ILE A 71 -8.60 -0.86 3.38
C ILE A 71 -9.27 -2.06 4.05
N GLY A 72 -10.50 -1.89 4.51
CA GLY A 72 -11.28 -2.90 5.23
C GLY A 72 -12.79 -2.67 5.11
N CYS A 73 -13.57 -3.38 5.92
CA CYS A 73 -15.02 -3.23 6.01
C CYS A 73 -15.53 -3.50 7.42
N ASP A 74 -16.69 -2.92 7.76
CA ASP A 74 -17.45 -3.20 8.99
C ASP A 74 -18.67 -4.07 8.65
N GLY A 75 -18.39 -5.32 8.32
CA GLY A 75 -19.36 -6.30 7.81
C GLY A 75 -18.67 -7.47 7.11
N PRO A 76 -19.43 -8.47 6.61
CA PRO A 76 -18.87 -9.58 5.86
C PRO A 76 -18.12 -9.11 4.61
N THR A 77 -16.93 -9.65 4.37
CA THR A 77 -16.25 -9.47 3.08
C THR A 77 -16.89 -10.39 2.04
N MET A 78 -16.95 -9.94 0.78
CA MET A 78 -17.37 -10.79 -0.35
C MET A 78 -16.17 -11.36 -1.14
N THR A 79 -15.02 -11.48 -0.47
CA THR A 79 -13.75 -11.97 -1.04
C THR A 79 -13.66 -13.48 -1.02
#